data_AF-A0A7Y2C2C3-F1
#
_entry.id   AF-A0A7Y2C2C3-F1
#
_cell.length_a   1.000
_cell.length_b   1.000
_cell.length_c   1.000
_cell.angle_alpha   90.00
_cell.angle_beta   90.00
_cell.angle_gamma   90.00
#
_symmetry.space_group_name_H-M   'P 1'
#
loop_
_entity.id
_entity.type
_entity.pdbx_description
1 polymer ?
#
loop_
_entity_poly.entity_id
_entity_poly.type
_entity_poly.pdbx_seq_one_letter_code
_entity_poly.pdbx_strand_id
1 'polypeptide(L)'
;NTVSASTNTKFFQNADGKYHLVVYVVEDHVINAQASQGDNADHRYVLRTSFGGSTFGEVVAMGSIASGMEIQNTFTAQLVAGWNPDNLRYFAVIWEDVASTFQYINGNLVEETTVSSSIQLSPEELGISWQVQDDNFLISAQLSRATDQLQIQMMDLMGRPFFTKNYSRLPEGKLELHIPAAILPSGNYPVIIRTPYGVRSMMVVK
;
A
#
# COMPACT_ATOMS: atom_id res chain seq x y z
N ASN A 1 -5.29 3.07 -12.19
CA ASN A 1 -4.37 2.48 -11.20
C ASN A 1 -4.42 3.32 -9.94
N THR A 2 -4.81 2.73 -8.81
CA THR A 2 -4.81 3.44 -7.52
C THR A 2 -3.45 3.26 -6.85
N VAL A 3 -2.87 4.34 -6.34
CA VAL A 3 -1.68 4.30 -5.48
C VAL A 3 -2.08 4.73 -4.08
N SER A 4 -1.47 4.10 -3.08
CA SER A 4 -1.58 4.48 -1.67
C SER A 4 -0.26 5.02 -1.16
N ALA A 5 -0.32 6.07 -0.33
CA ALA A 5 0.83 6.61 0.39
C ALA A 5 0.56 6.55 1.88
N SER A 6 1.49 5.97 2.65
CA SER A 6 1.43 5.95 4.11
C SER A 6 2.47 6.93 4.67
N THR A 7 2.07 7.75 5.63
CA THR A 7 2.91 8.80 6.21
C THR A 7 2.99 8.63 7.73
N ASN A 8 4.14 8.96 8.32
CA ASN A 8 4.29 9.15 9.76
C ASN A 8 4.82 10.56 10.03
N THR A 9 3.99 11.41 10.65
CA THR A 9 4.32 12.79 10.99
C THR A 9 4.66 12.87 12.47
N LYS A 10 5.83 13.43 12.81
CA LYS A 10 6.27 13.61 14.19
C LYS A 10 6.52 15.08 14.52
N PHE A 11 5.94 15.55 15.62
CA PHE A 11 6.25 16.85 16.19
C PHE A 11 7.42 16.71 17.17
N PHE A 12 8.55 17.37 16.89
CA PHE A 12 9.77 17.27 17.72
C PHE A 12 9.81 18.25 18.89
N GLN A 13 8.88 19.22 18.90
CA GLN A 13 8.72 20.23 19.94
C GLN A 13 7.22 20.54 20.10
N ASN A 14 6.87 21.20 21.19
CA ASN A 14 5.50 21.69 21.36
C ASN A 14 5.17 22.68 20.24
N ALA A 15 3.97 22.58 19.70
CA ALA A 15 3.45 23.46 18.66
C ALA A 15 2.02 23.89 19.01
N ASP A 16 1.57 24.98 18.40
CA ASP A 16 0.18 25.43 18.42
C ASP A 16 -0.17 25.85 16.99
N GLY A 17 -1.44 25.74 16.61
CA GLY A 17 -1.89 26.08 15.26
C GLY A 17 -2.61 24.94 14.55
N LYS A 18 -2.78 25.05 13.24
CA LYS A 18 -3.51 24.09 12.41
C LYS A 18 -2.62 23.63 11.27
N TYR A 19 -2.23 22.36 11.31
CA TYR A 19 -1.28 21.77 10.39
C TYR A 19 -1.99 20.82 9.44
N HIS A 20 -1.67 20.96 8.16
CA HIS A 20 -2.15 20.12 7.08
C HIS A 20 -1.02 19.28 6.50
N LEU A 21 -1.34 18.07 6.04
CA LEU A 21 -0.43 17.21 5.30
C LEU A 21 -1.02 16.90 3.93
N VAL A 22 -0.20 17.04 2.90
CA VAL A 22 -0.50 16.64 1.54
C VAL A 22 0.62 15.78 0.99
N VAL A 23 0.29 14.80 0.16
CA VAL A 23 1.26 14.08 -0.66
C VAL A 23 1.00 14.48 -2.11
N TYR A 24 2.00 15.05 -2.76
CA TYR A 24 1.98 15.38 -4.18
C TYR A 24 2.57 14.26 -5.00
N VAL A 25 2.01 14.03 -6.18
CA VAL A 25 2.62 13.25 -7.25
C VAL A 25 3.29 14.22 -8.20
N VAL A 26 4.60 14.07 -8.38
CA VAL A 26 5.35 14.81 -9.40
C VAL A 26 5.90 13.81 -10.40
N GLU A 27 5.96 14.20 -11.66
CA GLU A 27 6.58 13.41 -12.73
C GLU A 27 7.87 14.08 -13.17
N ASP A 28 8.94 13.31 -13.13
CA ASP A 28 10.25 13.73 -13.58
C ASP A 28 10.45 13.42 -15.08
N HIS A 29 11.38 14.10 -15.73
CA HIS A 29 11.70 13.88 -17.15
C HIS A 29 10.49 13.96 -18.12
N VAL A 30 9.61 14.96 -17.96
CA VAL A 30 8.48 15.16 -18.87
C VAL A 30 8.97 15.93 -20.10
N ILE A 31 9.00 15.27 -21.26
CA ILE A 31 9.39 15.92 -22.51
C ILE A 31 8.17 16.63 -23.12
N ASN A 32 8.24 17.95 -23.30
CA ASN A 32 7.17 18.73 -23.92
C ASN A 32 7.68 20.04 -24.53
N ALA A 33 6.82 20.74 -25.26
CA ALA A 33 7.13 22.03 -25.84
C ALA A 33 7.20 23.14 -24.78
N GLN A 34 8.28 23.93 -24.81
CA GLN A 34 8.40 25.16 -24.03
C GLN A 34 8.73 26.34 -24.94
N ALA A 35 8.05 27.47 -24.69
CA ALA A 35 8.33 28.72 -25.39
C ALA A 35 9.83 29.05 -25.30
N SER A 36 10.43 29.37 -26.45
CA SER A 36 11.85 29.68 -26.58
C SER A 36 12.84 28.54 -26.29
N GLN A 37 12.38 27.30 -26.08
CA GLN A 37 13.23 26.10 -26.05
C GLN A 37 12.89 25.07 -27.13
N GLY A 38 11.65 25.05 -27.63
CA GLY A 38 11.18 24.11 -28.67
C GLY A 38 10.46 22.89 -28.09
N ASP A 39 10.19 21.90 -28.94
CA ASP A 39 9.26 20.80 -28.66
C ASP A 39 9.80 19.70 -27.72
N ASN A 40 11.11 19.70 -27.44
CA ASN A 40 11.79 18.65 -26.69
C ASN A 40 12.39 19.18 -25.38
N ALA A 41 11.76 20.16 -24.74
CA ALA A 41 12.21 20.64 -23.44
C ALA A 41 11.99 19.55 -22.38
N ASP A 42 13.01 19.32 -21.55
CA ASP A 42 12.92 18.39 -20.41
C ASP A 42 12.42 19.14 -19.17
N HIS A 43 11.19 18.83 -18.73
CA HIS A 43 10.60 19.39 -17.53
C HIS A 43 10.83 18.45 -16.33
N ARG A 44 11.52 18.98 -15.31
CA ARG A 44 11.84 18.29 -14.06
C ARG A 44 10.72 18.47 -13.03
N TYR A 45 10.37 17.40 -12.33
CA TYR A 45 9.43 17.40 -11.19
C TYR A 45 8.11 18.14 -11.44
N VAL A 46 7.45 17.86 -12.58
CA VAL A 46 6.16 18.46 -12.92
C VAL A 46 5.09 17.97 -11.96
N LEU A 47 4.43 18.90 -11.25
CA LEU A 47 3.30 18.56 -10.39
C LEU A 47 2.14 18.00 -11.22
N ARG A 48 1.75 16.76 -10.94
CA ARG A 48 0.66 16.06 -11.64
C ARG A 48 -0.63 16.09 -10.87
N THR A 49 -0.59 15.74 -9.59
CA THR A 49 -1.77 15.72 -8.73
C THR A 49 -1.39 15.72 -7.25
N SER A 50 -2.38 15.80 -6.38
CA SER A 50 -2.25 15.54 -4.94
C SER A 50 -3.13 14.37 -4.53
N PHE A 51 -2.67 13.64 -3.52
CA PHE A 51 -3.49 12.64 -2.86
C PHE A 51 -4.67 13.31 -2.15
N GLY A 52 -5.84 12.67 -2.20
CA GLY A 52 -7.09 13.22 -1.65
C GLY A 52 -7.69 14.39 -2.44
N GLY A 53 -7.05 14.87 -3.51
CA GLY A 53 -7.58 15.93 -4.39
C GLY A 53 -7.57 17.35 -3.80
N SER A 54 -7.03 17.54 -2.59
CA SER A 54 -6.87 18.85 -1.96
C SER A 54 -5.49 19.44 -2.29
N THR A 55 -5.43 20.72 -2.65
CA THR A 55 -4.17 21.43 -2.95
C THR A 55 -3.25 21.48 -1.73
N PHE A 56 -3.80 21.64 -0.53
CA PHE A 56 -3.05 21.76 0.72
C PHE A 56 -3.25 20.55 1.64
N GLY A 57 -3.93 19.51 1.16
CA GLY A 57 -4.14 18.27 1.88
C GLY A 57 -5.17 18.36 2.99
N GLU A 58 -5.02 17.49 3.98
CA GLU A 58 -5.96 17.28 5.08
C GLU A 58 -5.35 17.74 6.40
N VAL A 59 -6.20 18.16 7.35
CA VAL A 59 -5.75 18.54 8.69
C VAL A 59 -5.19 17.31 9.40
N VAL A 60 -3.93 17.39 9.82
CA VAL A 60 -3.28 16.32 10.60
C VAL A 60 -3.17 16.66 12.07
N ALA A 61 -3.09 17.93 12.43
CA ALA A 61 -3.06 18.36 13.83
C ALA A 61 -3.65 19.77 13.97
N MET A 62 -4.32 20.04 15.09
CA MET A 62 -4.92 21.34 15.36
C MET A 62 -4.92 21.66 16.86
N GLY A 63 -4.72 22.93 17.19
CA GLY A 63 -4.61 23.41 18.56
C GLY A 63 -3.25 23.11 19.15
N SER A 64 -3.19 22.92 20.47
CA SER A 64 -1.93 22.68 21.17
C SER A 64 -1.47 21.24 20.99
N ILE A 65 -0.28 21.08 20.41
CA ILE A 65 0.32 19.82 20.00
C ILE A 65 1.56 19.60 20.85
N ALA A 66 1.61 18.45 21.53
CA ALA A 66 2.74 18.10 22.39
C ALA A 66 3.94 17.59 21.58
N SER A 67 5.14 17.92 22.07
CA SER A 67 6.38 17.30 21.62
C SER A 67 6.28 15.77 21.73
N GLY A 68 6.72 15.08 20.69
CA GLY A 68 6.70 13.63 20.57
C GLY A 68 5.39 13.06 20.01
N MET A 69 4.38 13.88 19.73
CA MET A 69 3.16 13.41 19.06
C MET A 69 3.51 12.86 17.67
N GLU A 70 3.04 11.64 17.40
CA GLU A 70 3.17 10.96 16.11
C GLU A 70 1.78 10.70 15.52
N ILE A 71 1.64 10.92 14.21
CA ILE A 71 0.37 10.84 13.50
C ILE A 71 0.60 10.05 12.22
N GLN A 72 -0.15 8.97 12.07
CA GLN A 72 -0.10 8.11 10.90
C GLN A 72 -1.33 8.34 10.02
N ASN A 73 -1.11 8.53 8.73
CA ASN A 73 -2.18 8.67 7.75
C ASN A 73 -1.92 7.75 6.55
N THR A 74 -2.99 7.36 5.87
CA THR A 74 -2.90 6.70 4.57
C THR A 74 -3.79 7.44 3.60
N PHE A 75 -3.21 7.83 2.46
CA PHE A 75 -3.90 8.53 1.41
C PHE A 75 -3.96 7.67 0.16
N THR A 76 -4.93 7.95 -0.72
CA THR A 76 -4.98 7.34 -2.06
C THR A 76 -5.08 8.39 -3.16
N ALA A 77 -4.54 8.04 -4.32
CA ALA A 77 -4.64 8.83 -5.54
C ALA A 77 -4.88 7.90 -6.74
N GLN A 78 -5.61 8.40 -7.74
CA GLN A 78 -5.73 7.74 -9.03
C GLN A 78 -4.62 8.25 -9.95
N LEU A 79 -3.81 7.32 -10.47
CA LEU A 79 -2.86 7.65 -11.55
C LEU A 79 -3.61 7.75 -12.87
N VAL A 80 -3.35 8.83 -13.60
CA VAL A 80 -3.91 9.08 -14.92
C VAL A 80 -3.11 8.30 -15.97
N ALA A 81 -3.81 7.76 -16.97
CA ALA A 81 -3.17 7.08 -18.09
C ALA A 81 -2.26 8.07 -18.86
N GLY A 82 -1.04 7.61 -19.19
CA GLY A 82 -0.04 8.41 -19.92
C GLY A 82 1.07 9.00 -19.06
N TRP A 83 0.98 8.94 -17.73
CA TRP A 83 2.13 9.23 -16.85
C TRP A 83 3.08 8.04 -16.85
N ASN A 84 4.38 8.30 -16.87
CA ASN A 84 5.42 7.28 -16.76
C ASN A 84 5.65 6.91 -15.28
N PRO A 85 5.27 5.70 -14.83
CA PRO A 85 5.40 5.30 -13.43
C PRO A 85 6.84 5.33 -12.91
N ASP A 86 7.82 5.05 -13.77
CA ASP A 86 9.25 5.03 -13.40
C ASP A 86 9.78 6.44 -13.08
N ASN A 87 9.09 7.46 -13.60
CA ASN A 87 9.42 8.85 -13.40
C ASN A 87 8.56 9.53 -12.32
N LEU A 88 7.60 8.81 -11.72
CA LEU A 88 6.81 9.38 -10.64
C LEU A 88 7.63 9.45 -9.35
N ARG A 89 7.47 10.57 -8.64
CA ARG A 89 8.03 10.81 -7.31
C ARG A 89 6.93 11.36 -6.41
N TYR A 90 7.07 11.14 -5.11
CA TYR A 90 6.07 11.53 -4.13
C TYR A 90 6.67 12.54 -3.14
N PHE A 91 6.01 13.68 -3.01
CA PHE A 91 6.42 14.76 -2.11
C PHE A 91 5.38 14.96 -1.02
N ALA A 92 5.70 14.56 0.21
CA ALA A 92 4.89 14.90 1.37
C ALA A 92 5.24 16.32 1.84
N VAL A 93 4.25 17.17 2.07
CA VAL A 93 4.44 18.55 2.56
C VAL A 93 3.50 18.82 3.72
N ILE A 94 4.06 19.41 4.79
CA ILE A 94 3.32 19.94 5.92
C ILE A 94 3.16 21.45 5.73
N TRP A 95 1.91 21.89 5.79
CA TRP A 95 1.51 23.29 5.75
C TRP A 95 0.94 23.71 7.10
N GLU A 96 1.18 24.94 7.52
CA GLU A 96 0.44 25.58 8.61
C GLU A 96 -0.60 26.54 8.03
N ASP A 97 -1.85 26.39 8.44
CA ASP A 97 -2.96 27.29 8.11
C ASP A 97 -2.95 28.48 9.08
N VAL A 98 -2.39 29.59 8.60
CA VAL A 98 -2.35 30.87 9.31
C VAL A 98 -3.38 31.79 8.68
N ALA A 99 -4.58 31.82 9.26
CA ALA A 99 -5.70 32.63 8.77
C ALA A 99 -5.99 32.42 7.27
N SER A 100 -6.10 31.15 6.85
CA SER A 100 -6.31 30.72 5.46
C SER A 100 -5.15 30.97 4.50
N THR A 101 -3.97 31.33 5.03
CA THR A 101 -2.71 31.33 4.30
C THR A 101 -1.89 30.12 4.70
N PHE A 102 -1.54 29.28 3.72
CA PHE A 102 -0.78 28.04 3.96
C PHE A 102 0.72 28.31 3.89
N GLN A 103 1.39 28.25 5.04
CA GLN A 103 2.83 28.46 5.17
C GLN A 103 3.55 27.12 5.14
N TYR A 104 4.64 27.03 4.37
CA TYR A 104 5.45 25.82 4.31
C TYR A 104 6.17 25.59 5.64
N ILE A 105 6.00 24.41 6.22
CA ILE A 105 6.67 24.00 7.47
C ILE A 105 7.79 23.01 7.19
N ASN A 106 7.47 21.93 6.46
CA ASN A 106 8.45 20.89 6.14
C ASN A 106 8.00 20.08 4.92
N GLY A 107 8.93 19.40 4.29
CA GLY A 107 8.70 18.57 3.13
C GLY A 107 9.63 17.36 3.12
N ASN A 108 9.14 16.25 2.59
CA ASN A 108 9.90 15.05 2.37
C ASN A 108 9.67 14.54 0.95
N LEU A 109 10.77 14.24 0.24
CA LEU A 109 10.75 13.57 -1.05
C LEU A 109 11.05 12.09 -0.85
N VAL A 110 10.21 11.25 -1.44
CA VAL A 110 10.46 9.81 -1.57
C VAL A 110 10.96 9.55 -3.00
N GLU A 111 12.27 9.29 -3.12
CA GLU A 111 12.91 9.01 -4.42
C GLU A 111 12.68 7.58 -4.90
N GLU A 112 12.59 6.63 -3.96
CA GLU A 112 12.33 5.22 -4.25
C GLU A 112 10.93 4.83 -3.78
N THR A 113 10.08 4.45 -4.72
CA THR A 113 8.74 3.92 -4.40
C THR A 113 8.79 2.41 -4.52
N THR A 114 8.55 1.70 -3.41
CA THR A 114 8.30 0.26 -3.49
C THR A 114 6.88 0.05 -4.03
N VAL A 115 6.76 -0.20 -5.33
CA VAL A 115 5.47 -0.58 -5.93
C VAL A 115 5.15 -2.01 -5.50
N SER A 116 4.29 -2.16 -4.50
CA SER A 116 3.67 -3.45 -4.17
C SER A 116 2.26 -3.50 -4.75
N SER A 117 2.14 -3.89 -6.01
CA SER A 117 0.85 -4.24 -6.60
C SER A 117 0.56 -5.70 -6.31
N SER A 118 -0.43 -5.99 -5.45
CA SER A 118 -1.01 -7.33 -5.35
C SER A 118 -2.36 -7.34 -6.06
N ILE A 119 -2.44 -7.95 -7.24
CA ILE A 119 -3.69 -8.16 -7.96
C ILE A 119 -4.57 -9.11 -7.12
N GLN A 120 -5.78 -8.71 -6.75
CA GLN A 120 -6.71 -9.63 -6.08
C GLN A 120 -7.31 -10.57 -7.13
N LEU A 121 -7.06 -11.88 -7.01
CA LEU A 121 -7.54 -12.88 -7.96
C LEU A 121 -9.02 -13.25 -7.73
N SER A 122 -9.80 -13.42 -8.79
CA SER A 122 -11.21 -13.82 -8.70
C SER A 122 -11.38 -15.28 -8.20
N PRO A 123 -12.53 -15.64 -7.60
CA PRO A 123 -12.86 -17.03 -7.23
C PRO A 123 -12.57 -18.07 -8.30
N GLU A 124 -12.79 -17.75 -9.57
CA GLU A 124 -12.48 -18.65 -10.69
C GLU A 124 -10.98 -18.79 -10.93
N GLU A 125 -10.18 -17.74 -10.72
CA GLU A 125 -8.74 -17.77 -10.96
C GLU A 125 -7.97 -18.58 -9.91
N LEU A 126 -8.37 -18.49 -8.64
CA LEU A 126 -7.74 -19.19 -7.53
C LEU A 126 -8.76 -19.55 -6.44
N GLY A 127 -9.59 -20.58 -6.61
CA GLY A 127 -10.54 -21.02 -5.58
C GLY A 127 -9.84 -21.28 -4.24
N ILE A 128 -10.37 -20.78 -3.12
CA ILE A 128 -9.78 -21.04 -1.80
C ILE A 128 -10.87 -21.42 -0.80
N SER A 129 -10.62 -22.43 0.01
CA SER A 129 -11.52 -22.86 1.09
C SER A 129 -10.74 -23.46 2.25
N TRP A 130 -11.41 -23.58 3.40
CA TRP A 130 -10.86 -24.25 4.56
C TRP A 130 -11.90 -25.11 5.26
N GLN A 131 -11.42 -26.14 5.96
CA GLN A 131 -12.22 -26.95 6.87
C GLN A 131 -11.35 -27.49 8.01
N VAL A 132 -11.98 -27.97 9.08
CA VAL A 132 -11.31 -28.67 10.17
C VAL A 132 -11.57 -30.16 10.03
N GLN A 133 -10.53 -30.97 10.07
CA GLN A 133 -10.60 -32.43 10.01
C GLN A 133 -9.54 -33.02 10.93
N ASP A 134 -9.94 -33.87 11.89
CA ASP A 134 -9.04 -34.64 12.76
C ASP A 134 -7.90 -33.80 13.36
N ASP A 135 -8.25 -32.72 14.09
CA ASP A 135 -7.32 -31.76 14.69
C ASP A 135 -6.38 -31.02 13.71
N ASN A 136 -6.72 -30.99 12.42
CA ASN A 136 -6.00 -30.22 11.40
C ASN A 136 -6.91 -29.21 10.70
N PHE A 137 -6.37 -28.03 10.41
CA PHE A 137 -6.92 -27.16 9.39
C PHE A 137 -6.48 -27.66 8.02
N LEU A 138 -7.46 -28.00 7.18
CA LEU A 138 -7.23 -28.25 5.76
C LEU A 138 -7.49 -26.96 5.00
N ILE A 139 -6.45 -26.38 4.41
CA ILE A 139 -6.56 -25.27 3.47
C ILE A 139 -6.49 -25.85 2.05
N SER A 140 -7.52 -25.60 1.25
CA SER A 140 -7.56 -25.97 -0.16
C SER A 140 -7.38 -24.75 -1.05
N ALA A 141 -6.53 -24.87 -2.06
CA ALA A 141 -6.35 -23.90 -3.14
C ALA A 141 -6.57 -24.58 -4.50
N GLN A 142 -7.57 -24.12 -5.26
CA GLN A 142 -7.89 -24.57 -6.59
C GLN A 142 -7.31 -23.60 -7.61
N LEU A 143 -6.23 -24.00 -8.25
CA LEU A 143 -5.53 -23.21 -9.27
C LEU A 143 -6.21 -23.42 -10.63
N SER A 144 -6.58 -22.32 -11.29
CA SER A 144 -7.09 -22.32 -12.68
C SER A 144 -6.00 -22.43 -13.74
N ARG A 145 -4.74 -22.24 -13.34
CA ARG A 145 -3.55 -22.28 -14.20
C ARG A 145 -2.34 -22.69 -13.40
N ALA A 146 -1.34 -23.26 -14.08
CA ALA A 146 -0.05 -23.58 -13.45
C ALA A 146 0.66 -22.31 -12.96
N THR A 147 1.44 -22.46 -11.89
CA THR A 147 2.21 -21.36 -11.28
C THR A 147 3.61 -21.81 -10.87
N ASP A 148 4.61 -20.99 -11.17
CA ASP A 148 6.00 -21.26 -10.80
C ASP A 148 6.26 -21.05 -9.31
N GLN A 149 5.42 -20.26 -8.64
CA GLN A 149 5.54 -19.96 -7.23
C GLN A 149 4.15 -19.83 -6.59
N LEU A 150 4.02 -20.35 -5.37
CA LEU A 150 2.86 -20.10 -4.53
C LEU A 150 3.30 -20.03 -3.06
N GLN A 151 2.85 -19.01 -2.33
CA GLN A 151 3.07 -18.90 -0.90
C GLN A 151 1.72 -18.91 -0.18
N ILE A 152 1.59 -19.76 0.84
CA ILE A 152 0.49 -19.74 1.80
C ILE A 152 1.04 -19.20 3.12
N GLN A 153 0.47 -18.12 3.61
CA GLN A 153 0.86 -17.48 4.86
C GLN A 153 -0.36 -17.35 5.78
N MET A 154 -0.26 -17.87 6.99
CA MET A 154 -1.25 -17.68 8.05
C MET A 154 -0.68 -16.74 9.10
N MET A 155 -1.45 -15.75 9.52
CA MET A 155 -1.00 -14.68 10.42
C MET A 155 -1.95 -14.53 11.61
N ASP A 156 -1.50 -13.83 12.63
CA ASP A 156 -2.38 -13.27 13.66
C ASP A 156 -3.05 -11.96 13.19
N LEU A 157 -3.94 -11.42 14.03
CA LEU A 157 -4.61 -10.14 13.75
C LEU A 157 -3.69 -8.92 13.80
N MET A 158 -2.46 -9.07 14.29
CA MET A 158 -1.42 -8.04 14.26
C MET A 158 -0.51 -8.16 13.02
N GLY A 159 -0.82 -9.09 12.10
CA GLY A 159 -0.05 -9.31 10.88
C GLY A 159 1.24 -10.10 11.06
N ARG A 160 1.48 -10.70 12.24
CA ARG A 160 2.66 -11.54 12.48
C ARG A 160 2.40 -12.94 11.91
N PRO A 161 3.31 -13.50 11.08
CA PRO A 161 3.11 -14.84 10.52
C PRO A 161 3.25 -15.93 11.58
N PHE A 162 2.22 -16.75 11.71
CA PHE A 162 2.26 -18.01 12.46
C PHE A 162 2.78 -19.16 11.61
N PHE A 163 2.44 -19.17 10.33
CA PHE A 163 2.82 -20.23 9.41
C PHE A 163 3.11 -19.66 8.02
N THR A 164 4.11 -20.20 7.34
CA THR A 164 4.41 -19.86 5.96
C THR A 164 4.88 -21.12 5.22
N LYS A 165 4.26 -21.40 4.07
CA LYS A 165 4.67 -22.49 3.18
C LYS A 165 4.82 -21.95 1.78
N ASN A 166 5.98 -22.24 1.17
CA ASN A 166 6.25 -21.93 -0.21
C ASN A 166 6.21 -23.21 -1.05
N TYR A 167 5.68 -23.08 -2.25
CA TYR A 167 5.65 -24.10 -3.29
C TYR A 167 6.28 -23.53 -4.55
N SER A 168 6.90 -24.41 -5.32
CA SER A 168 7.45 -24.08 -6.62
C SER A 168 6.88 -25.03 -7.67
N ARG A 169 6.61 -24.52 -8.86
CA ARG A 169 6.15 -25.29 -10.03
C ARG A 169 4.94 -26.18 -9.73
N LEU A 170 3.83 -25.54 -9.37
CA LEU A 170 2.55 -26.23 -9.20
C LEU A 170 1.79 -26.27 -10.52
N PRO A 171 1.26 -27.43 -10.94
CA PRO A 171 0.34 -27.49 -12.07
C PRO A 171 -1.00 -26.81 -11.70
N GLU A 172 -1.85 -26.62 -12.71
CA GLU A 172 -3.27 -26.34 -12.44
C GLU A 172 -3.89 -27.49 -11.65
N GLY A 173 -4.93 -27.21 -10.87
CA GLY A 173 -5.59 -28.20 -10.04
C GLY A 173 -5.62 -27.86 -8.56
N LYS A 174 -5.97 -28.86 -7.75
CA LYS A 174 -6.16 -28.71 -6.30
C LYS A 174 -4.87 -28.93 -5.54
N LEU A 175 -4.52 -27.97 -4.69
CA LEU A 175 -3.51 -28.08 -3.65
C LEU A 175 -4.21 -28.15 -2.28
N GLU A 176 -3.78 -29.08 -1.45
CA GLU A 176 -4.24 -29.23 -0.08
C GLU A 176 -3.06 -29.10 0.89
N LEU A 177 -3.27 -28.32 1.93
CA LEU A 177 -2.31 -28.11 3.01
C LEU A 177 -2.98 -28.42 4.34
N HIS A 178 -2.39 -29.37 5.08
CA HIS A 178 -2.80 -29.70 6.44
C HIS A 178 -1.93 -28.93 7.43
N ILE A 179 -2.56 -28.16 8.31
CA ILE A 179 -1.91 -27.43 9.40
C ILE A 179 -2.43 -27.99 10.72
N PRO A 180 -1.57 -28.58 11.57
CA PRO A 180 -1.99 -29.10 12.88
C PRO A 180 -2.60 -27.99 13.73
N ALA A 181 -3.85 -28.14 14.17
CA ALA A 181 -4.54 -27.14 14.97
C ALA A 181 -3.83 -26.87 16.30
N ALA A 182 -3.09 -27.87 16.84
CA ALA A 182 -2.34 -27.75 18.09
C ALA A 182 -1.32 -26.58 18.10
N ILE A 183 -0.84 -26.14 16.93
CA ILE A 183 0.14 -25.04 16.85
C ILE A 183 -0.50 -23.65 16.95
N LEU A 184 -1.83 -23.56 16.95
CA LEU A 184 -2.58 -22.30 16.93
C LEU A 184 -3.42 -22.15 18.21
N PRO A 185 -3.38 -21.01 18.91
CA PRO A 185 -4.38 -20.66 19.92
C PRO A 185 -5.81 -20.61 19.34
N SER A 186 -6.86 -20.59 20.16
CA SER A 186 -8.21 -20.27 19.67
C SER A 186 -8.26 -18.83 19.17
N GLY A 187 -8.92 -18.59 18.05
CA GLY A 187 -8.98 -17.26 17.45
C GLY A 187 -9.17 -17.22 15.94
N ASN A 188 -9.08 -16.01 15.40
CA ASN A 188 -9.23 -15.72 13.99
C ASN A 188 -7.87 -15.53 13.32
N TYR A 189 -7.68 -16.19 12.18
CA TYR A 189 -6.41 -16.23 11.47
C TYR A 189 -6.61 -15.83 10.00
N PRO A 190 -6.11 -14.65 9.58
CA PRO A 190 -6.00 -14.34 8.16
C PRO A 190 -5.04 -15.31 7.47
N VAL A 191 -5.50 -15.92 6.39
CA VAL A 191 -4.68 -16.70 5.46
C VAL A 191 -4.58 -15.94 4.15
N ILE A 192 -3.36 -15.69 3.70
CA ILE A 192 -3.05 -15.08 2.41
C ILE A 192 -2.36 -16.12 1.54
N ILE A 193 -2.87 -16.31 0.34
CA ILE A 193 -2.25 -17.10 -0.72
C ILE A 193 -1.75 -16.15 -1.80
N ARG A 194 -0.44 -16.20 -2.09
CA ARG A 194 0.22 -15.34 -3.08
C ARG A 194 0.76 -16.18 -4.23
N THR A 195 0.58 -15.69 -5.44
CA THR A 195 1.15 -16.22 -6.68
C THR A 195 1.78 -15.06 -7.46
N PRO A 196 2.60 -15.33 -8.50
CA PRO A 196 3.08 -14.29 -9.42
C PRO A 196 1.95 -13.49 -10.09
N TYR A 197 0.76 -14.09 -10.24
CA TYR A 197 -0.38 -13.46 -10.90
C TYR A 197 -1.23 -12.60 -9.98
N GLY A 198 -1.08 -12.77 -8.66
CA GLY A 198 -1.91 -12.08 -7.68
C GLY A 198 -2.07 -12.82 -6.37
N VAL A 199 -2.98 -12.32 -5.54
CA VAL A 199 -3.22 -12.75 -4.17
C VAL A 199 -4.69 -13.02 -3.92
N ARG A 200 -4.96 -13.88 -2.95
CA ARG A 200 -6.28 -14.20 -2.42
C ARG A 200 -6.18 -14.41 -0.93
N SER A 201 -7.20 -14.01 -0.19
CA SER A 201 -7.20 -14.12 1.27
C SER A 201 -8.52 -14.65 1.79
N MET A 202 -8.46 -15.36 2.92
CA MET A 202 -9.62 -15.82 3.68
C MET A 202 -9.37 -15.64 5.17
N MET A 203 -10.44 -15.67 5.96
CA MET A 203 -10.35 -15.84 7.41
C MET A 203 -10.62 -17.29 7.78
N VAL A 204 -9.75 -17.85 8.61
CA VAL A 204 -9.90 -19.17 9.24
C VAL A 204 -10.17 -18.96 10.73
N VAL A 205 -11.00 -19.81 11.32
CA VAL A 205 -11.40 -19.72 12.74
C VAL A 205 -11.05 -21.01 13.45
N LYS A 206 -10.35 -20.90 14.59
CA LYS A 206 -10.11 -22.00 15.54
C LYS A 206 -10.93 -21.82 16.80
#